data_AF-A0A8H2XDI3-F1
#
_entry.id   AF-A0A8H2XDI3-F1
#
_cell.length_a   1.000
_cell.length_b   1.000
_cell.length_c   1.000
_cell.angle_alpha   90.00
_cell.angle_beta   90.00
_cell.angle_gamma   90.00
#
_symmetry.space_group_name_H-M   'P 1'
#
loop_
_entity.id
_entity.type
_entity.pdbx_description
1 polymer ?
#
loop_
_entity_poly.entity_id
_entity_poly.type
_entity_poly.pdbx_seq_one_letter_code
_entity_poly.pdbx_strand_id
1 'polypeptide(L)'
;MAQPGDTQIDPQAESQRRPWVGSDTARYKPWIEQIPWNKEIRLLDSKKYDQLPEGKKLQELVARSLIVSEWLSNKESPQCGPYCNRMKCFSEDVTFFPNIFGLNHTKEPNDPGLSSEVEECLPFILLIRRSTEILQKSLLKSMDSDRRHPLDTLGTLVWDVQSNGDIVYRTHQQLQIPGPASYFPRPDGCAYIPIPDTLRRSVPNVFRPALSCFARSEDSVPECRYAPHWVTEFKRDLGTPASQGQVVEGLVSALYQRRALGFPNHLVFGTAHYNEVVLEVLAATWVPSDEPVKPEDQSAREVNVESTVLPAGQANDSLANSLQVGNTTPTAVEEVADENAKLTIKDIKKYNKIVVYRIDIYDMTDIGSLLRLYLLMRQTRILAQQYTDEIKKFSVARILQLSSEAGGIYKWAPPPLSGSAKRKRSNDWHSELGSMTEEPEDMMFDRSYESASRSDSEECNSFSDIAPTHTIHGEVAAYTVKNYAQETNRGACVPKYQSAGSHHKQV
;
A
#
# COMPACT_ATOMS: atom_id res chain seq x y z
N MET A 1 -22.03 47.47 -14.30
CA MET A 1 -22.03 46.83 -12.96
C MET A 1 -23.08 45.73 -13.00
N ALA A 2 -22.64 44.48 -13.19
CA ALA A 2 -23.50 43.30 -13.24
C ALA A 2 -23.28 42.49 -11.95
N GLN A 3 -24.37 42.04 -11.32
CA GLN A 3 -24.31 41.21 -10.12
C GLN A 3 -23.78 39.81 -10.44
N PRO A 4 -23.03 39.16 -9.53
CA PRO A 4 -22.65 37.76 -9.69
C PRO A 4 -23.88 36.89 -9.43
N GLY A 5 -24.15 35.97 -10.35
CA GLY A 5 -25.21 34.98 -10.22
C GLY A 5 -24.84 33.89 -9.21
N ASP A 6 -25.81 33.52 -8.38
CA ASP A 6 -25.71 32.45 -7.40
C ASP A 6 -25.51 31.10 -8.10
N THR A 7 -24.36 30.48 -7.86
CA THR A 7 -24.09 29.10 -8.27
C THR A 7 -24.80 28.16 -7.29
N GLN A 8 -25.95 27.62 -7.72
CA GLN A 8 -26.71 26.61 -6.99
C GLN A 8 -25.94 25.29 -7.05
N ILE A 9 -25.34 24.88 -5.93
CA ILE A 9 -24.67 23.58 -5.78
C ILE A 9 -25.76 22.50 -5.67
N ASP A 10 -25.73 21.54 -6.58
CA ASP A 10 -26.68 20.43 -6.66
C ASP A 10 -26.44 19.41 -5.51
N PRO A 11 -27.38 19.25 -4.55
CA PRO A 11 -27.21 18.32 -3.43
C PRO A 11 -27.30 16.83 -3.82
N GLN A 12 -27.60 16.49 -5.08
CA GLN A 12 -27.82 15.10 -5.48
C GLN A 12 -26.55 14.26 -5.71
N ALA A 13 -25.35 14.87 -5.80
CA ALA A 13 -24.11 14.12 -6.00
C ALA A 13 -23.66 13.28 -4.79
N GLU A 14 -24.15 13.57 -3.58
CA GLU A 14 -23.78 12.83 -2.36
C GLU A 14 -24.71 11.64 -2.01
N SER A 15 -25.89 11.56 -2.63
CA SER A 15 -26.92 10.56 -2.28
C SER A 15 -26.69 9.16 -2.89
N GLN A 16 -25.67 8.94 -3.72
CA GLN A 16 -25.40 7.63 -4.33
C GLN A 16 -24.39 6.75 -3.56
N ARG A 17 -23.87 7.20 -2.41
CA ARG A 17 -23.11 6.33 -1.51
C ARG A 17 -24.07 5.39 -0.78
N ARG A 18 -24.49 4.29 -1.43
CA ARG A 18 -25.15 3.18 -0.73
C ARG A 18 -24.27 2.77 0.47
N PRO A 19 -24.84 2.53 1.65
CA PRO A 19 -24.08 2.03 2.79
C PRO A 19 -23.43 0.69 2.42
N TRP A 20 -22.10 0.67 2.35
CA TRP A 20 -21.27 -0.50 2.06
C TRP A 20 -21.31 -1.57 3.17
N VAL A 21 -22.05 -1.34 4.26
CA VAL A 21 -21.82 -1.96 5.57
C VAL A 21 -22.44 -3.37 5.73
N GLY A 22 -23.24 -3.86 4.78
CA GLY A 22 -23.99 -5.13 4.96
C GLY A 22 -23.63 -6.31 4.03
N SER A 23 -23.04 -6.07 2.85
CA SER A 23 -22.97 -7.08 1.78
C SER A 23 -21.59 -7.71 1.55
N ASP A 24 -20.52 -7.15 2.13
CA ASP A 24 -19.15 -7.51 1.70
C ASP A 24 -18.64 -8.81 2.30
N THR A 25 -19.03 -9.17 3.52
CA THR A 25 -18.61 -10.44 4.14
C THR A 25 -19.09 -11.66 3.34
N ALA A 26 -20.24 -11.54 2.67
CA ALA A 26 -20.78 -12.60 1.81
C ALA A 26 -20.01 -12.76 0.49
N ARG A 27 -19.35 -11.69 0.00
CA ARG A 27 -18.55 -11.71 -1.24
C ARG A 27 -17.08 -12.04 -0.98
N TYR A 28 -16.57 -11.65 0.19
CA TYR A 28 -15.19 -11.90 0.60
C TYR A 28 -14.87 -13.39 0.72
N LYS A 29 -15.77 -14.19 1.32
CA LYS A 29 -15.56 -15.64 1.53
C LYS A 29 -15.39 -16.44 0.23
N PRO A 30 -16.25 -16.28 -0.79
CA PRO A 30 -16.03 -16.94 -2.08
C PRO A 30 -14.76 -16.49 -2.80
N TRP A 31 -14.34 -15.24 -2.63
CA TRP A 31 -13.15 -14.71 -3.30
C TRP A 31 -11.85 -15.25 -2.70
N ILE A 32 -11.72 -15.19 -1.37
CA ILE A 32 -10.52 -15.65 -0.66
C ILE A 32 -10.26 -17.16 -0.86
N GLU A 33 -11.28 -17.94 -1.22
CA GLU A 33 -11.18 -19.37 -1.57
C GLU A 33 -10.58 -19.62 -2.96
N GLN A 34 -10.54 -18.59 -3.82
CA GLN A 34 -10.06 -18.69 -5.21
C GLN A 34 -8.59 -18.29 -5.35
N ILE A 35 -8.04 -17.64 -4.33
CA ILE A 35 -6.66 -17.18 -4.32
C ILE A 35 -5.79 -18.20 -3.56
N PRO A 36 -4.53 -18.40 -3.98
CA PRO A 36 -3.65 -19.35 -3.34
C PRO A 36 -3.00 -18.76 -2.08
N TRP A 37 -3.82 -18.17 -1.19
CA TRP A 37 -3.41 -17.66 0.11
C TRP A 37 -3.89 -18.62 1.19
N ASN A 38 -3.03 -18.91 2.18
CA ASN A 38 -3.37 -19.78 3.30
C ASN A 38 -4.30 -19.14 4.35
N LYS A 39 -4.80 -17.92 4.10
CA LYS A 39 -5.71 -17.16 4.99
C LYS A 39 -5.11 -16.88 6.37
N GLU A 40 -3.80 -17.00 6.51
CA GLU A 40 -3.07 -16.73 7.74
C GLU A 40 -2.23 -15.46 7.53
N ILE A 41 -2.30 -14.54 8.48
CA ILE A 41 -1.35 -13.43 8.61
C ILE A 41 -0.28 -13.87 9.59
N ARG A 42 0.94 -14.06 9.09
CA ARG A 42 2.11 -14.51 9.86
C ARG A 42 2.66 -13.37 10.68
N LEU A 43 2.97 -13.59 11.95
CA LEU A 43 3.73 -12.60 12.73
C LEU A 43 5.20 -12.65 12.30
N LEU A 44 5.79 -11.51 11.95
CA LEU A 44 7.17 -11.45 11.45
C LEU A 44 8.20 -11.99 12.47
N ASP A 45 8.03 -11.69 13.76
CA ASP A 45 8.93 -12.10 14.84
C ASP A 45 8.69 -13.54 15.32
N SER A 46 7.90 -14.32 14.58
CA SER A 46 7.68 -15.72 14.93
C SER A 46 8.89 -16.57 14.54
N LYS A 47 9.49 -17.25 15.53
CA LYS A 47 10.54 -18.27 15.34
C LYS A 47 10.27 -19.29 14.24
N LYS A 48 8.99 -19.54 13.92
CA LYS A 48 8.56 -20.43 12.85
C LYS A 48 8.96 -19.92 11.45
N TYR A 49 9.04 -18.61 11.28
CA TYR A 49 9.23 -17.95 9.99
C TYR A 49 10.60 -17.26 9.84
N ASP A 50 11.37 -17.10 10.92
CA ASP A 50 12.71 -16.49 10.94
C ASP A 50 13.70 -17.09 9.93
N GLN A 51 13.53 -18.37 9.58
CA GLN A 51 14.42 -19.05 8.65
C GLN A 51 14.01 -18.91 7.18
N LEU A 52 12.79 -18.44 6.91
CA LEU A 52 12.28 -18.30 5.55
C LEU A 52 12.94 -17.09 4.85
N PRO A 53 13.34 -17.20 3.57
CA PRO A 53 14.02 -16.11 2.86
C PRO A 53 13.24 -14.80 2.88
N GLU A 54 11.92 -14.85 2.68
CA GLU A 54 11.05 -13.69 2.72
C GLU A 54 10.94 -13.07 4.12
N GLY A 55 10.94 -13.91 5.16
CA GLY A 55 10.95 -13.46 6.56
C GLY A 55 12.24 -12.73 6.91
N LYS A 56 13.40 -13.28 6.50
CA LYS A 56 14.71 -12.65 6.69
C LYS A 56 14.81 -11.30 5.98
N LYS A 57 14.35 -11.21 4.74
CA LYS A 57 14.34 -9.96 3.97
C LYS A 57 13.48 -8.88 4.66
N LEU A 58 12.33 -9.28 5.21
CA LEU A 58 11.46 -8.37 5.97
C LEU A 58 12.09 -7.95 7.30
N GLN A 59 12.70 -8.87 8.04
CA GLN A 59 13.40 -8.56 9.30
C GLN A 59 14.57 -7.60 9.08
N GLU A 60 15.35 -7.80 8.02
CA GLU A 60 16.42 -6.89 7.64
C GLU A 60 15.88 -5.50 7.30
N LEU A 61 14.79 -5.44 6.52
CA LEU A 61 14.13 -4.18 6.18
C LEU A 61 13.62 -3.44 7.43
N VAL A 62 12.99 -4.16 8.37
CA VAL A 62 12.55 -3.60 9.65
C VAL A 62 13.73 -3.12 10.49
N ALA A 63 14.82 -3.90 10.58
CA ALA A 63 16.02 -3.50 11.31
C ALA A 63 16.62 -2.20 10.75
N ARG A 64 16.67 -2.05 9.42
CA ARG A 64 17.10 -0.80 8.77
C ARG A 64 16.16 0.38 9.04
N SER A 65 14.89 0.13 9.30
CA SER A 65 13.91 1.18 9.68
C SER A 65 14.06 1.66 11.12
N LEU A 66 14.84 0.95 11.96
CA LEU A 66 15.15 1.37 13.34
C LEU A 66 16.32 2.35 13.43
N ILE A 67 16.93 2.69 12.29
CA ILE A 67 18.00 3.68 12.20
C ILE A 67 17.38 5.08 12.20
N VAL A 68 17.80 5.92 13.14
CA VAL A 68 17.31 7.29 13.31
C VAL A 68 18.45 8.29 13.20
N SER A 69 18.12 9.51 12.75
CA SER A 69 19.08 10.61 12.77
C SER A 69 19.48 10.94 14.20
N GLU A 70 20.79 11.06 14.44
CA GLU A 70 21.34 11.33 15.78
C GLU A 70 20.71 12.58 16.43
N TRP A 71 20.42 13.60 15.63
CA TRP A 71 19.90 14.87 16.11
C TRP A 71 18.54 14.76 16.81
N LEU A 72 17.74 13.73 16.53
CA LEU A 72 16.48 13.46 17.25
C LEU A 72 16.70 13.15 18.74
N SER A 73 17.90 12.69 19.10
CA SER A 73 18.28 12.46 20.49
C SER A 73 18.75 13.73 21.20
N ASN A 74 18.97 14.82 20.46
CA ASN A 74 19.49 16.07 21.00
C ASN A 74 18.44 17.18 20.89
N LYS A 75 17.82 17.52 22.03
CA LYS A 75 16.83 18.62 22.11
C LYS A 75 17.41 19.99 21.71
N GLU A 76 18.72 20.15 21.79
CA GLU A 76 19.45 21.38 21.46
C GLU A 76 19.91 21.40 20.00
N SER A 77 19.58 20.36 19.25
CA SER A 77 19.81 20.29 17.81
C SER A 77 19.19 21.51 17.10
N PRO A 78 19.92 22.17 16.18
CA PRO A 78 19.38 23.24 15.35
C PRO A 78 18.11 22.83 14.60
N GLN A 79 18.00 21.57 14.17
CA GLN A 79 16.84 21.00 13.48
C GLN A 79 15.58 20.96 14.36
N CYS A 80 15.72 20.88 15.68
CA CYS A 80 14.61 21.01 16.63
C CYS A 80 14.19 22.47 16.84
N GLY A 81 15.08 23.42 16.53
CA GLY A 81 14.91 24.85 16.78
C GLY A 81 13.62 25.46 16.21
N PRO A 82 13.23 25.19 14.95
CA PRO A 82 11.97 25.69 14.39
C PRO A 82 10.74 25.25 15.18
N TYR A 83 10.71 24.00 15.64
CA TYR A 83 9.58 23.43 16.39
C TYR A 83 9.52 23.97 17.81
N CYS A 84 10.65 24.03 18.51
CA CYS A 84 10.72 24.57 19.87
C CYS A 84 10.40 26.06 19.92
N ASN A 85 10.87 26.85 18.94
CA ASN A 85 10.81 28.32 19.00
C ASN A 85 9.65 28.94 18.22
N ARG A 86 9.34 28.43 17.02
CA ARG A 86 8.34 29.03 16.11
C ARG A 86 7.00 28.32 16.17
N MET A 87 6.99 27.01 16.32
CA MET A 87 5.78 26.21 16.42
C MET A 87 5.54 25.74 17.86
N LYS A 88 5.32 26.70 18.77
CA LYS A 88 5.09 26.43 20.21
C LYS A 88 4.04 25.36 20.47
N CYS A 89 3.08 25.21 19.57
CA CYS A 89 2.03 24.21 19.68
C CYS A 89 2.54 22.75 19.58
N PHE A 90 3.77 22.54 19.10
CA PHE A 90 4.48 21.25 19.04
C PHE A 90 5.71 21.19 19.96
N SER A 91 5.97 22.22 20.78
CA SER A 91 7.20 22.24 21.57
C SER A 91 7.22 21.12 22.61
N GLU A 92 6.08 20.82 23.23
CA GLU A 92 5.97 19.72 24.20
C GLU A 92 6.32 18.40 23.54
N ASP A 93 5.74 18.13 22.38
CA ASP A 93 5.95 16.93 21.57
C ASP A 93 7.43 16.68 21.25
N VAL A 94 8.14 17.70 20.77
CA VAL A 94 9.55 17.60 20.38
C VAL A 94 10.46 17.42 21.61
N THR A 95 10.10 17.97 22.76
CA THR A 95 10.90 17.78 23.98
C THR A 95 10.95 16.34 24.47
N PHE A 96 10.02 15.48 24.05
CA PHE A 96 10.00 14.05 24.40
C PHE A 96 10.89 13.18 23.50
N PHE A 97 11.39 13.69 22.37
CA PHE A 97 12.14 12.87 21.41
C PHE A 97 13.36 12.16 22.00
N PRO A 98 14.21 12.79 22.84
CA PRO A 98 15.34 12.10 23.45
C PRO A 98 14.94 10.86 24.26
N ASN A 99 13.77 10.90 24.91
CA ASN A 99 13.26 9.78 25.71
C ASN A 99 12.72 8.66 24.82
N ILE A 100 12.04 9.02 23.72
CA ILE A 100 11.47 8.07 22.76
C ILE A 100 12.59 7.30 22.03
N PHE A 101 13.64 8.02 21.59
CA PHE A 101 14.67 7.46 20.72
C PHE A 101 15.91 6.96 21.47
N GLY A 102 15.96 7.09 22.79
CA GLY A 102 17.10 6.70 23.61
C GLY A 102 17.27 5.19 23.85
N LEU A 103 16.21 4.38 23.75
CA LEU A 103 16.23 2.99 24.25
C LEU A 103 16.35 1.90 23.17
N ASN A 104 15.77 2.10 21.99
CA ASN A 104 15.58 1.00 21.01
C ASN A 104 16.06 1.31 19.59
N HIS A 105 16.75 2.44 19.37
CA HIS A 105 17.12 2.88 18.02
C HIS A 105 18.63 2.95 17.86
N THR A 106 19.10 2.55 16.69
CA THR A 106 20.49 2.76 16.28
C THR A 106 20.61 4.18 15.74
N LYS A 107 21.57 4.94 16.28
CA LYS A 107 21.80 6.32 15.85
C LYS A 107 22.83 6.32 14.73
N GLU A 108 22.49 6.95 13.62
CA GLU A 108 23.43 7.17 12.52
C GLU A 108 23.84 8.65 12.48
N PRO A 109 25.11 8.96 12.84
CA PRO A 109 25.58 10.35 12.94
C PRO A 109 25.77 11.03 11.58
N ASN A 110 25.83 10.27 10.47
CA ASN A 110 26.35 10.76 9.18
C ASN A 110 25.47 10.41 7.96
N ASP A 111 24.17 10.18 8.11
CA ASP A 111 23.26 10.12 6.94
C ASP A 111 22.57 11.49 6.74
N PRO A 112 23.13 12.39 5.91
CA PRO A 112 22.52 13.69 5.62
C PRO A 112 21.18 13.54 4.88
N GLY A 113 21.00 12.46 4.11
CA GLY A 113 19.76 12.16 3.41
C GLY A 113 18.65 11.84 4.41
N LEU A 114 18.89 10.90 5.32
CA LEU A 114 17.95 10.59 6.40
C LEU A 114 17.64 11.82 7.26
N SER A 115 18.67 12.60 7.64
CA SER A 115 18.46 13.82 8.43
C SER A 115 17.53 14.81 7.74
N SER A 116 17.76 15.08 6.45
CA SER A 116 16.94 16.03 5.68
C SER A 116 15.51 15.52 5.50
N GLU A 117 15.33 14.25 5.17
CA GLU A 117 14.00 13.69 4.94
C GLU A 117 13.17 13.59 6.22
N VAL A 118 13.81 13.29 7.36
CA VAL A 118 13.17 13.30 8.69
C VAL A 118 12.78 14.72 9.08
N GLU A 119 13.66 15.70 8.86
CA GLU A 119 13.35 17.11 9.14
C GLU A 119 12.13 17.59 8.34
N GLU A 120 12.03 17.17 7.08
CA GLU A 120 10.92 17.48 6.19
C GLU A 120 9.61 16.78 6.59
N CYS A 121 9.66 15.54 7.06
CA CYS A 121 8.47 14.77 7.41
C CYS A 121 7.89 15.10 8.79
N LEU A 122 8.74 15.64 9.68
CA LEU A 122 8.38 15.86 11.08
C LEU A 122 7.12 16.70 11.32
N PRO A 123 6.84 17.79 10.57
CA PRO A 123 5.60 18.56 10.74
C PRO A 123 4.35 17.71 10.47
N PHE A 124 4.41 16.77 9.53
CA PHE A 124 3.29 15.90 9.18
C PHE A 124 3.03 14.85 10.25
N ILE A 125 4.09 14.28 10.82
CA ILE A 125 4.00 13.36 11.97
C ILE A 125 3.34 14.06 13.16
N LEU A 126 3.80 15.26 13.49
CA LEU A 126 3.24 16.08 14.58
C LEU A 126 1.78 16.45 14.30
N LEU A 127 1.45 16.77 13.05
CA LEU A 127 0.08 17.08 12.62
C LEU A 127 -0.84 15.86 12.74
N ILE A 128 -0.40 14.66 12.36
CA ILE A 128 -1.18 13.42 12.51
C ILE A 128 -1.53 13.21 13.98
N ARG A 129 -0.54 13.27 14.87
CA ARG A 129 -0.73 13.07 16.32
C ARG A 129 -1.72 14.08 16.90
N ARG A 130 -1.51 15.37 16.62
CA ARG A 130 -2.41 16.43 17.09
C ARG A 130 -3.83 16.30 16.53
N SER A 131 -3.97 16.00 15.24
CA SER A 131 -5.28 15.81 14.62
C SER A 131 -6.01 14.63 15.25
N THR A 132 -5.30 13.54 15.53
CA THR A 132 -5.83 12.37 16.22
C THR A 132 -6.36 12.73 17.61
N GLU A 133 -5.58 13.47 18.41
CA GLU A 133 -6.02 13.91 19.73
C GLU A 133 -7.25 14.81 19.69
N ILE A 134 -7.32 15.74 18.73
CA ILE A 134 -8.46 16.64 18.57
C ILE A 134 -9.71 15.84 18.19
N LEU A 135 -9.59 14.89 17.25
CA LEU A 135 -10.71 14.07 16.82
C LEU A 135 -11.20 13.12 17.93
N GLN A 136 -10.30 12.61 18.77
CA GLN A 136 -10.68 11.81 19.95
C GLN A 136 -11.42 12.64 21.03
N LYS A 137 -11.07 13.92 21.19
CA LYS A 137 -11.72 14.83 22.15
C LYS A 137 -13.00 15.47 21.60
N SER A 138 -13.19 15.45 20.29
CA SER A 138 -14.34 16.04 19.62
C SER A 138 -15.62 15.28 19.96
N LEU A 139 -16.66 16.03 20.37
CA LEU A 139 -18.01 15.48 20.52
C LEU A 139 -18.68 15.20 19.17
N LEU A 140 -18.15 15.78 18.09
CA LEU A 140 -18.66 15.57 16.74
C LEU A 140 -18.10 14.29 16.16
N LYS A 141 -18.97 13.50 15.55
CA LYS A 141 -18.63 12.27 14.83
C LYS A 141 -17.73 12.63 13.63
N SER A 142 -16.41 12.53 13.78
CA SER A 142 -15.41 12.79 12.72
C SER A 142 -15.67 11.96 11.46
N MET A 143 -15.51 12.49 10.26
CA MET A 143 -15.62 11.69 9.04
C MET A 143 -14.33 10.90 8.78
N ASP A 144 -14.45 9.85 7.96
CA ASP A 144 -13.31 9.04 7.52
C ASP A 144 -12.26 9.88 6.80
N SER A 145 -12.68 10.87 6.01
CA SER A 145 -11.80 11.85 5.36
C SER A 145 -10.95 12.64 6.36
N ASP A 146 -11.50 13.03 7.51
CA ASP A 146 -10.82 13.89 8.49
C ASP A 146 -9.61 13.17 9.11
N ARG A 147 -9.73 11.85 9.27
CA ARG A 147 -8.69 10.98 9.83
C ARG A 147 -7.64 10.58 8.79
N ARG A 148 -8.09 10.35 7.56
CA ARG A 148 -7.22 9.95 6.45
C ARG A 148 -6.38 11.10 5.94
N HIS A 149 -6.92 12.32 5.89
CA HIS A 149 -6.25 13.45 5.25
C HIS A 149 -4.80 13.69 5.74
N PRO A 150 -4.50 13.70 7.05
CA PRO A 150 -3.11 13.80 7.52
C PRO A 150 -2.21 12.64 7.07
N LEU A 151 -2.75 11.41 7.02
CA LEU A 151 -2.00 10.23 6.55
C LEU A 151 -1.78 10.25 5.03
N ASP A 152 -2.79 10.65 4.25
CA ASP A 152 -2.68 10.78 2.80
C ASP A 152 -1.66 11.87 2.43
N THR A 153 -1.59 12.93 3.24
CA THR A 153 -0.58 13.99 3.09
C THR A 153 0.82 13.46 3.37
N LEU A 154 1.01 12.69 4.45
CA LEU A 154 2.28 12.01 4.72
C LEU A 154 2.63 11.02 3.60
N GLY A 155 1.66 10.26 3.09
CA GLY A 155 1.83 9.37 1.95
C GLY A 155 2.33 10.12 0.71
N THR A 156 1.69 11.24 0.37
CA THR A 156 2.12 12.08 -0.76
C THR A 156 3.55 12.58 -0.59
N LEU A 157 3.93 13.03 0.62
CA LEU A 157 5.30 13.45 0.88
C LEU A 157 6.29 12.29 0.65
N VAL A 158 6.04 11.15 1.29
CA VAL A 158 6.98 10.01 1.27
C VAL A 158 7.11 9.46 -0.14
N TRP A 159 5.98 9.24 -0.82
CA TRP A 159 5.93 8.50 -2.07
C TRP A 159 6.11 9.38 -3.29
N ASP A 160 5.67 10.64 -3.33
CA ASP A 160 5.76 11.47 -4.54
C ASP A 160 6.93 12.44 -4.43
N VAL A 161 7.01 13.20 -3.34
CA VAL A 161 7.99 14.28 -3.18
C VAL A 161 9.38 13.71 -2.91
N GLN A 162 9.52 12.89 -1.87
CA GLN A 162 10.81 12.35 -1.47
C GLN A 162 11.30 11.21 -2.39
N SER A 163 10.45 10.65 -3.25
CA SER A 163 10.88 9.76 -4.32
C SER A 163 11.36 10.50 -5.56
N ASN A 164 11.24 11.83 -5.60
CA ASN A 164 11.48 12.64 -6.79
C ASN A 164 10.63 12.19 -8.01
N GLY A 165 9.39 11.77 -7.75
CA GLY A 165 8.45 11.30 -8.77
C GLY A 165 8.68 9.87 -9.29
N ASP A 166 9.65 9.13 -8.73
CA ASP A 166 9.87 7.72 -9.07
C ASP A 166 8.74 6.80 -8.57
N ILE A 167 7.96 7.26 -7.60
CA ILE A 167 6.77 6.59 -7.09
C ILE A 167 5.64 7.62 -7.07
N VAL A 168 4.41 7.14 -7.26
CA VAL A 168 3.23 7.98 -7.38
C VAL A 168 2.13 7.51 -6.42
N TYR A 169 1.56 8.41 -5.63
CA TYR A 169 0.56 8.16 -4.62
C TYR A 169 -0.79 8.69 -5.07
N ARG A 170 -1.80 7.83 -5.10
CA ARG A 170 -3.16 8.19 -5.50
C ARG A 170 -4.17 7.62 -4.54
N THR A 171 -5.21 8.39 -4.28
CA THR A 171 -6.34 7.98 -3.44
C THR A 171 -7.48 7.43 -4.29
N HIS A 172 -8.29 6.53 -3.73
CA HIS A 172 -9.56 6.10 -4.29
C HIS A 172 -9.52 5.44 -5.69
N GLN A 173 -8.40 4.82 -6.05
CA GLN A 173 -8.26 4.11 -7.32
C GLN A 173 -8.86 2.70 -7.25
N GLN A 174 -9.57 2.28 -8.29
CA GLN A 174 -10.12 0.93 -8.36
C GLN A 174 -9.08 -0.07 -8.84
N LEU A 175 -8.82 -1.08 -8.02
CA LEU A 175 -7.91 -2.17 -8.32
C LEU A 175 -8.65 -3.38 -8.91
N GLN A 176 -7.95 -4.13 -9.75
CA GLN A 176 -8.39 -5.41 -10.32
C GLN A 176 -7.87 -6.56 -9.45
N ILE A 177 -8.74 -7.50 -9.08
CA ILE A 177 -8.35 -8.73 -8.37
C ILE A 177 -8.81 -9.98 -9.12
N PRO A 178 -8.25 -11.17 -8.81
CA PRO A 178 -8.72 -12.42 -9.40
C PRO A 178 -10.13 -12.71 -8.89
N GLY A 179 -11.12 -12.84 -9.75
CA GLY A 179 -12.51 -13.03 -9.32
C GLY A 179 -13.52 -12.59 -10.37
N PRO A 180 -14.83 -12.56 -10.03
CA PRO A 180 -15.85 -12.13 -10.98
C PRO A 180 -15.60 -10.67 -11.41
N ALA A 181 -15.77 -10.40 -12.69
CA ALA A 181 -15.51 -9.09 -13.33
C ALA A 181 -16.33 -7.91 -12.77
N SER A 182 -17.17 -8.13 -11.76
CA SER A 182 -18.04 -7.12 -11.15
C SER A 182 -17.53 -6.58 -9.81
N TYR A 183 -16.40 -7.08 -9.30
CA TYR A 183 -15.84 -6.62 -8.03
C TYR A 183 -14.45 -6.01 -8.21
N PHE A 184 -14.32 -4.75 -7.82
CA PHE A 184 -13.09 -3.96 -7.92
C PHE A 184 -12.85 -3.27 -6.58
N PRO A 185 -11.92 -3.78 -5.74
CA PRO A 185 -11.58 -3.12 -4.50
C PRO A 185 -11.09 -1.70 -4.78
N ARG A 186 -11.44 -0.77 -3.90
CA ARG A 186 -11.08 0.64 -4.04
C ARG A 186 -10.35 1.08 -2.77
N PRO A 187 -9.03 0.86 -2.68
CA PRO A 187 -8.28 1.35 -1.56
C PRO A 187 -8.39 2.85 -1.37
N ASP A 188 -8.31 3.24 -0.10
CA ASP A 188 -8.34 4.63 0.30
C ASP A 188 -7.12 5.38 -0.22
N GLY A 189 -5.93 4.75 -0.19
CA GLY A 189 -4.70 5.27 -0.77
C GLY A 189 -3.83 4.17 -1.36
N CYS A 190 -3.04 4.49 -2.38
CA CYS A 190 -2.10 3.54 -2.96
C CYS A 190 -0.87 4.24 -3.54
N ALA A 191 0.32 3.69 -3.25
CA ALA A 191 1.58 4.08 -3.88
C ALA A 191 1.90 3.12 -5.03
N TYR A 192 2.30 3.68 -6.17
CA TYR A 192 2.49 2.99 -7.43
C TYR A 192 3.89 3.20 -7.98
N ILE A 193 4.48 2.13 -8.48
CA ILE A 193 5.68 2.18 -9.31
C ILE A 193 5.25 2.46 -10.76
N PRO A 194 5.71 3.54 -11.40
CA PRO A 194 5.48 3.79 -12.82
C PRO A 194 6.15 2.73 -13.68
N ILE A 195 5.38 2.14 -14.59
CA ILE A 195 5.85 1.18 -15.58
C ILE A 195 6.28 1.96 -16.83
N PRO A 196 7.48 1.71 -17.39
CA PRO A 196 7.95 2.40 -18.59
C PRO A 196 7.00 2.29 -19.78
N ASP A 197 6.83 3.41 -20.49
CA ASP A 197 5.94 3.54 -21.65
C ASP A 197 6.32 2.58 -22.80
N THR A 198 7.61 2.21 -22.88
CA THR A 198 8.13 1.22 -23.84
C THR A 198 7.50 -0.17 -23.66
N LEU A 199 7.30 -0.59 -22.41
CA LEU A 199 6.63 -1.85 -22.07
C LEU A 199 5.16 -1.79 -22.50
N ARG A 200 4.50 -0.67 -22.18
CA ARG A 200 3.07 -0.44 -22.46
C ARG A 200 2.73 -0.54 -23.95
N ARG A 201 3.55 0.04 -24.82
CA ARG A 201 3.30 0.05 -26.28
C ARG A 201 3.54 -1.31 -26.93
N SER A 202 4.39 -2.13 -26.33
CA SER A 202 4.89 -3.35 -26.97
C SER A 202 4.16 -4.62 -26.51
N VAL A 203 3.44 -4.57 -25.38
CA VAL A 203 2.70 -5.74 -24.88
C VAL A 203 1.39 -5.95 -25.67
N PRO A 204 1.16 -7.16 -26.22
CA PRO A 204 -0.11 -7.54 -26.84
C PRO A 204 -1.34 -7.32 -25.93
N ASN A 205 -2.46 -6.87 -26.52
CA ASN A 205 -3.71 -6.58 -25.81
C ASN A 205 -4.24 -7.74 -24.95
N VAL A 206 -3.95 -8.98 -25.33
CA VAL A 206 -4.39 -10.18 -24.59
C VAL A 206 -3.74 -10.29 -23.20
N PHE A 207 -2.54 -9.73 -23.00
CA PHE A 207 -1.84 -9.80 -21.71
C PHE A 207 -2.06 -8.57 -20.83
N ARG A 208 -2.55 -7.47 -21.41
CA ARG A 208 -2.81 -6.21 -20.69
C ARG A 208 -3.66 -6.37 -19.42
N PRO A 209 -4.68 -7.26 -19.37
CA PRO A 209 -5.41 -7.46 -18.12
C PRO A 209 -4.52 -7.92 -16.97
N ALA A 210 -3.60 -8.87 -17.20
CA ALA A 210 -2.69 -9.37 -16.16
C ALA A 210 -1.57 -8.39 -15.80
N LEU A 211 -1.27 -7.44 -16.70
CA LEU A 211 -0.30 -6.39 -16.46
C LEU A 211 -0.92 -5.08 -15.96
N SER A 212 -2.25 -5.00 -15.84
CA SER A 212 -2.97 -3.86 -15.30
C SER A 212 -3.35 -4.16 -13.85
N CYS A 213 -3.14 -3.20 -12.96
CA CYS A 213 -3.73 -3.25 -11.64
C CYS A 213 -5.09 -2.56 -11.58
N PHE A 214 -5.52 -1.82 -12.61
CA PHE A 214 -6.80 -1.10 -12.60
C PHE A 214 -7.94 -1.90 -13.19
N ALA A 215 -9.15 -1.64 -12.66
CA ALA A 215 -10.39 -2.12 -13.21
C ALA A 215 -10.54 -1.72 -14.69
N ARG A 216 -11.10 -2.62 -15.50
CA ARG A 216 -11.40 -2.31 -16.91
C ARG A 216 -12.70 -1.51 -16.95
N SER A 217 -12.65 -0.32 -17.56
CA SER A 217 -13.87 0.24 -18.14
C SER A 217 -14.15 -0.51 -19.45
N GLU A 218 -15.42 -0.81 -19.74
CA GLU A 218 -15.84 -1.58 -20.92
C GLU A 218 -15.31 -0.97 -22.24
N ASP A 219 -15.08 0.35 -22.24
CA ASP A 219 -14.64 1.11 -23.41
C ASP A 219 -13.15 1.50 -23.41
N SER A 220 -12.41 1.27 -22.31
CA SER A 220 -11.02 1.74 -22.18
C SER A 220 -9.99 0.61 -22.26
N VAL A 221 -8.93 0.85 -23.02
CA VAL A 221 -7.72 0.01 -22.98
C VAL A 221 -7.17 -0.04 -21.54
N PRO A 222 -6.92 -1.24 -20.95
CA PRO A 222 -6.39 -1.34 -19.60
C PRO A 222 -5.10 -0.55 -19.43
N GLU A 223 -5.03 0.26 -18.37
CA GLU A 223 -3.90 1.12 -18.12
C GLU A 223 -2.77 0.37 -17.40
N CYS A 224 -1.83 -0.19 -18.16
CA CYS A 224 -0.64 -0.86 -17.60
C CYS A 224 0.49 0.13 -17.24
N ARG A 225 0.16 1.33 -16.73
CA ARG A 225 1.17 2.37 -16.42
C ARG A 225 1.72 2.29 -15.01
N TYR A 226 1.07 1.55 -14.13
CA TYR A 226 1.35 1.58 -12.70
C TYR A 226 1.34 0.18 -12.13
N ALA A 227 2.22 -0.07 -11.16
CA ALA A 227 2.22 -1.28 -10.37
C ALA A 227 2.14 -0.95 -8.87
N PRO A 228 1.10 -1.39 -8.14
CA PRO A 228 0.95 -1.07 -6.73
C PRO A 228 2.12 -1.59 -5.91
N HIS A 229 2.57 -0.79 -4.95
CA HIS A 229 3.64 -1.14 -4.01
C HIS A 229 3.18 -1.02 -2.56
N TRP A 230 2.38 0.00 -2.25
CA TRP A 230 1.80 0.20 -0.92
C TRP A 230 0.30 0.45 -1.04
N VAL A 231 -0.52 -0.23 -0.25
CA VAL A 231 -1.99 -0.06 -0.22
C VAL A 231 -2.44 0.38 1.17
N THR A 232 -3.21 1.45 1.27
CA THR A 232 -3.77 1.95 2.53
C THR A 232 -5.27 1.79 2.51
N GLU A 233 -5.80 1.16 3.55
CA GLU A 233 -7.23 1.03 3.81
C GLU A 233 -7.57 1.61 5.17
N PHE A 234 -8.61 2.41 5.20
CA PHE A 234 -9.18 3.00 6.39
C PHE A 234 -10.61 2.53 6.58
N LYS A 235 -10.89 1.97 7.75
CA LYS A 235 -12.27 1.68 8.13
C LYS A 235 -12.48 2.09 9.57
N ARG A 236 -13.35 3.07 9.73
CA ARG A 236 -13.71 3.60 11.04
C ARG A 236 -14.45 2.59 11.90
N ASP A 237 -15.53 2.05 11.36
CA ASP A 237 -16.52 1.27 12.11
C ASP A 237 -16.26 -0.25 12.03
N LEU A 238 -15.22 -0.66 11.30
CA LEU A 238 -14.91 -2.07 11.13
C LEU A 238 -13.74 -2.49 12.02
N GLY A 239 -13.87 -3.67 12.63
CA GLY A 239 -12.81 -4.26 13.43
C GLY A 239 -11.62 -4.71 12.58
N THR A 240 -10.51 -5.02 13.25
CA THR A 240 -9.24 -5.47 12.66
C THR A 240 -9.38 -6.46 11.49
N PRO A 241 -10.22 -7.53 11.55
CA PRO A 241 -10.29 -8.51 10.47
C PRO A 241 -10.79 -7.95 9.13
N ALA A 242 -11.68 -6.96 9.17
CA ALA A 242 -12.25 -6.37 7.96
C ALA A 242 -11.26 -5.41 7.28
N SER A 243 -10.59 -4.55 8.06
CA SER A 243 -9.54 -3.68 7.53
C SER A 243 -8.37 -4.49 6.96
N GLN A 244 -7.95 -5.56 7.66
CA GLN A 244 -6.96 -6.50 7.13
C GLN A 244 -7.42 -7.15 5.83
N GLY A 245 -8.68 -7.59 5.75
CA GLY A 245 -9.22 -8.22 4.54
C GLY A 245 -9.15 -7.34 3.31
N GLN A 246 -9.51 -6.06 3.43
CA GLN A 246 -9.43 -5.11 2.33
C GLN A 246 -7.99 -4.77 1.92
N VAL A 247 -7.09 -4.64 2.90
CA VAL A 247 -5.66 -4.48 2.57
C VAL A 247 -5.18 -5.69 1.78
N VAL A 248 -5.54 -6.91 2.21
CA VAL A 248 -5.16 -8.13 1.49
C VAL A 248 -5.73 -8.17 0.07
N GLU A 249 -6.95 -7.68 -0.18
CA GLU A 249 -7.49 -7.54 -1.55
C GLU A 249 -6.57 -6.68 -2.43
N GLY A 250 -6.14 -5.52 -1.93
CA GLY A 250 -5.19 -4.66 -2.63
C GLY A 250 -3.81 -5.31 -2.82
N LEU A 251 -3.29 -5.99 -1.79
CA LEU A 251 -2.02 -6.73 -1.87
C LEU A 251 -2.09 -7.83 -2.94
N VAL A 252 -3.20 -8.57 -3.02
CA VAL A 252 -3.38 -9.62 -4.02
C VAL A 252 -3.39 -9.03 -5.43
N SER A 253 -4.08 -7.89 -5.66
CA SER A 253 -4.02 -7.18 -6.94
C SER A 253 -2.57 -6.91 -7.37
N ALA A 254 -1.79 -6.33 -6.45
CA ALA A 254 -0.40 -6.00 -6.66
C ALA A 254 0.43 -7.26 -6.99
N LEU A 255 0.28 -8.31 -6.18
CA LEU A 255 1.02 -9.56 -6.32
C LEU A 255 0.78 -10.28 -7.65
N TYR A 256 -0.47 -10.35 -8.10
CA TYR A 256 -0.77 -10.96 -9.40
C TYR A 256 -0.08 -10.22 -10.54
N GLN A 257 -0.10 -8.90 -10.50
CA GLN A 257 0.60 -8.07 -11.48
C GLN A 257 2.13 -8.27 -11.39
N ARG A 258 2.73 -8.28 -10.19
CA ARG A 258 4.18 -8.54 -10.02
C ARG A 258 4.58 -9.89 -10.61
N ARG A 259 3.78 -10.93 -10.39
CA ARG A 259 4.01 -12.26 -10.97
C ARG A 259 3.87 -12.26 -12.49
N ALA A 260 2.89 -11.56 -13.05
CA ALA A 260 2.73 -11.41 -14.50
C ALA A 260 3.85 -10.58 -15.16
N LEU A 261 4.46 -9.67 -14.41
CA LEU A 261 5.68 -8.96 -14.79
C LEU A 261 6.95 -9.80 -14.62
N GLY A 262 6.85 -11.01 -14.06
CA GLY A 262 7.99 -11.92 -13.87
C GLY A 262 8.75 -11.75 -12.56
N PHE A 263 8.21 -10.98 -11.61
CA PHE A 263 8.83 -10.65 -10.33
C PHE A 263 8.02 -11.18 -9.13
N PRO A 264 7.79 -12.50 -9.01
CA PRO A 264 6.94 -13.05 -7.96
C PRO A 264 7.48 -12.83 -6.54
N ASN A 265 8.79 -12.66 -6.40
CA ASN A 265 9.52 -12.44 -5.15
C ASN A 265 9.58 -10.96 -4.71
N HIS A 266 8.98 -10.03 -5.47
CA HIS A 266 8.80 -8.67 -5.00
C HIS A 266 7.86 -8.67 -3.79
N LEU A 267 8.22 -7.84 -2.79
CA LEU A 267 7.39 -7.57 -1.62
C LEU A 267 6.46 -6.40 -1.94
N VAL A 268 5.20 -6.52 -1.57
CA VAL A 268 4.23 -5.41 -1.57
C VAL A 268 3.72 -5.20 -0.15
N PHE A 269 3.32 -3.97 0.15
CA PHE A 269 3.02 -3.54 1.51
C PHE A 269 1.63 -2.93 1.60
N GLY A 270 1.08 -2.86 2.82
CA GLY A 270 -0.13 -2.11 3.04
C GLY A 270 -0.37 -1.75 4.50
N THR A 271 -1.20 -0.75 4.71
CA THR A 271 -1.59 -0.24 6.03
C THR A 271 -3.08 -0.45 6.24
N ALA A 272 -3.43 -1.24 7.25
CA ALA A 272 -4.78 -1.34 7.75
C ALA A 272 -4.95 -0.33 8.89
N HIS A 273 -5.77 0.69 8.67
CA HIS A 273 -6.13 1.67 9.69
C HIS A 273 -7.51 1.34 10.27
N TYR A 274 -7.54 1.00 11.56
CA TYR A 274 -8.73 0.61 12.29
C TYR A 274 -8.75 1.17 13.71
N ASN A 275 -9.88 1.04 14.41
CA ASN A 275 -10.10 1.58 15.76
C ASN A 275 -9.69 3.06 15.87
N GLU A 276 -9.87 3.81 14.78
CA GLU A 276 -9.60 5.24 14.67
C GLU A 276 -8.14 5.71 14.80
N VAL A 277 -7.27 4.97 15.50
CA VAL A 277 -5.90 5.39 15.83
C VAL A 277 -4.83 4.34 15.56
N VAL A 278 -5.22 3.10 15.22
CA VAL A 278 -4.28 2.00 15.05
C VAL A 278 -3.94 1.81 13.58
N LEU A 279 -2.65 1.79 13.27
CA LEU A 279 -2.11 1.52 11.95
C LEU A 279 -1.34 0.21 12.00
N GLU A 280 -1.85 -0.83 11.35
CA GLU A 280 -1.16 -2.11 11.21
C GLU A 280 -0.54 -2.22 9.82
N VAL A 281 0.77 -2.49 9.76
CA VAL A 281 1.46 -2.69 8.48
C VAL A 281 1.58 -4.16 8.15
N LEU A 282 1.13 -4.52 6.95
CA LEU A 282 1.22 -5.84 6.36
C LEU A 282 2.23 -5.83 5.19
N ALA A 283 2.90 -6.95 4.97
CA ALA A 283 3.66 -7.20 3.76
C ALA A 283 3.26 -8.53 3.15
N ALA A 284 3.33 -8.65 1.83
CA ALA A 284 3.01 -9.89 1.14
C ALA A 284 3.93 -10.15 -0.05
N THR A 285 4.11 -11.42 -0.37
CA THR A 285 4.89 -11.88 -1.53
C THR A 285 4.39 -13.24 -2.00
N TRP A 286 4.78 -13.65 -3.20
CA TRP A 286 4.65 -15.05 -3.58
C TRP A 286 5.80 -15.86 -2.99
N VAL A 287 5.52 -17.12 -2.63
CA VAL A 287 6.53 -18.10 -2.24
C VAL A 287 6.38 -19.37 -3.06
N PRO A 288 7.48 -20.12 -3.27
CA PRO A 288 7.40 -21.48 -3.78
C PRO A 288 6.53 -22.34 -2.87
N SER A 289 5.60 -23.12 -3.42
CA SER A 289 4.99 -24.23 -2.67
C SER A 289 5.81 -25.49 -2.91
N ASP A 290 6.16 -26.19 -1.83
CA ASP A 290 6.76 -27.52 -1.88
C ASP A 290 5.77 -28.60 -2.34
N GLU A 291 4.49 -28.25 -2.48
CA GLU A 291 3.50 -29.17 -3.02
C GLU A 291 3.85 -29.49 -4.47
N PRO A 292 4.09 -30.77 -4.81
CA PRO A 292 4.37 -31.15 -6.18
C PRO A 292 3.19 -30.68 -7.03
N VAL A 293 3.47 -29.84 -8.02
CA VAL A 293 2.49 -29.47 -9.05
C VAL A 293 2.03 -30.80 -9.63
N LYS A 294 0.83 -31.25 -9.25
CA LYS A 294 0.25 -32.45 -9.85
C LYS A 294 0.29 -32.18 -11.34
N PRO A 295 0.97 -33.02 -12.14
CA PRO A 295 1.02 -32.81 -13.58
C PRO A 295 -0.43 -32.72 -14.03
N GLU A 296 -0.85 -31.52 -14.43
CA GLU A 296 -2.16 -31.31 -15.04
C GLU A 296 -2.28 -32.36 -16.13
N ASP A 297 -3.29 -33.20 -16.05
CA ASP A 297 -3.49 -34.38 -16.89
C ASP A 297 -3.14 -34.07 -18.35
N GLN A 298 -1.93 -34.45 -18.76
CA GLN A 298 -1.43 -34.41 -20.15
C GLN A 298 -2.10 -35.51 -20.99
N SER A 299 -3.37 -35.83 -20.71
CA SER A 299 -4.14 -36.87 -21.37
C SER A 299 -4.58 -36.53 -22.80
N ALA A 300 -3.99 -35.50 -23.43
CA ALA A 300 -4.34 -35.12 -24.81
C ALA A 300 -3.23 -34.42 -25.60
N ARG A 301 -1.98 -34.93 -25.58
CA ARG A 301 -1.05 -34.82 -26.73
C ARG A 301 0.29 -35.52 -26.48
N GLU A 302 0.31 -36.82 -26.68
CA GLU A 302 1.53 -37.50 -27.15
C GLU A 302 1.21 -38.09 -28.52
N VAL A 303 1.61 -37.35 -29.56
CA VAL A 303 1.81 -37.92 -30.89
C VAL A 303 3.21 -38.52 -30.87
N ASN A 304 3.26 -39.84 -31.01
CA ASN A 304 4.45 -40.65 -31.23
C ASN A 304 5.48 -39.93 -32.12
N VAL A 305 6.67 -39.66 -31.57
CA VAL A 305 7.89 -39.61 -32.37
C VAL A 305 8.94 -40.47 -31.69
N GLU A 306 9.34 -41.46 -32.45
CA GLU A 306 10.20 -42.58 -32.14
C GLU A 306 11.66 -42.14 -32.01
N SER A 307 12.24 -42.46 -30.85
CA SER A 307 13.63 -42.80 -30.55
C SER A 307 14.72 -42.52 -31.58
N THR A 308 15.73 -41.72 -31.22
CA THR A 308 17.11 -41.96 -31.69
C THR A 308 18.17 -41.49 -30.66
N VAL A 309 18.71 -42.48 -29.95
CA VAL A 309 20.11 -42.70 -29.52
C VAL A 309 21.08 -41.50 -29.40
N LEU A 310 21.61 -41.32 -28.18
CA LEU A 310 22.82 -40.55 -27.84
C LEU A 310 24.11 -41.33 -28.14
N PRO A 311 25.26 -40.63 -28.26
CA PRO A 311 26.47 -41.13 -27.64
C PRO A 311 27.18 -40.11 -26.74
N ALA A 312 27.82 -40.69 -25.72
CA ALA A 312 28.68 -40.07 -24.73
C ALA A 312 30.01 -39.54 -25.30
N GLY A 313 30.63 -38.59 -24.59
CA GLY A 313 32.06 -38.34 -24.74
C GLY A 313 32.59 -37.02 -24.13
N GLN A 314 33.53 -37.19 -23.20
CA GLN A 314 34.69 -36.34 -22.88
C GLN A 314 34.60 -35.21 -21.84
N ALA A 315 35.27 -35.52 -20.72
CA ALA A 315 35.96 -34.63 -19.80
C ALA A 315 37.16 -33.94 -20.46
N ASN A 316 37.52 -32.75 -19.95
CA ASN A 316 38.90 -32.37 -19.66
C ASN A 316 38.96 -31.12 -18.76
N ASP A 317 39.93 -31.16 -17.85
CA ASP A 317 40.33 -30.17 -16.86
C ASP A 317 40.91 -28.87 -17.47
N SER A 318 40.85 -27.78 -16.70
CA SER A 318 41.95 -26.81 -16.64
C SER A 318 41.83 -25.90 -15.42
N LEU A 319 42.93 -25.84 -14.65
CA LEU A 319 43.13 -25.12 -13.40
C LEU A 319 44.47 -24.37 -13.56
N ALA A 320 44.48 -23.03 -13.48
CA ALA A 320 45.64 -22.23 -13.02
C ALA A 320 45.39 -20.69 -13.07
N ASN A 321 45.32 -20.11 -11.87
CA ASN A 321 46.00 -18.90 -11.36
C ASN A 321 46.00 -17.56 -12.14
N SER A 322 45.53 -16.50 -11.46
CA SER A 322 46.32 -15.26 -11.32
C SER A 322 45.89 -14.45 -10.08
N LEU A 323 46.88 -13.89 -9.39
CA LEU A 323 46.87 -13.27 -8.06
C LEU A 323 47.43 -11.84 -8.21
N GLN A 324 46.72 -10.80 -7.77
CA GLN A 324 47.23 -9.45 -7.40
C GLN A 324 46.03 -8.63 -6.86
N VAL A 325 45.89 -8.31 -5.56
CA VAL A 325 46.54 -7.22 -4.78
C VAL A 325 46.52 -5.88 -5.54
N GLY A 326 45.90 -4.78 -5.11
CA GLY A 326 45.10 -4.39 -3.96
C GLY A 326 44.87 -2.86 -4.06
N ASN A 327 43.79 -2.31 -3.52
CA ASN A 327 43.71 -0.92 -3.05
C ASN A 327 42.42 -0.66 -2.26
N THR A 328 42.59 0.02 -1.13
CA THR A 328 41.67 0.19 0.00
C THR A 328 41.05 1.58 -0.01
N THR A 329 39.73 1.71 -0.25
CA THR A 329 38.75 2.68 0.34
C THR A 329 37.40 2.60 -0.41
N PRO A 330 36.29 3.12 0.14
CA PRO A 330 35.60 2.81 1.39
C PRO A 330 34.51 1.73 1.16
N THR A 331 34.00 1.15 2.25
CA THR A 331 33.06 0.02 2.30
C THR A 331 31.87 0.14 1.33
N ALA A 332 32.02 -0.49 0.16
CA ALA A 332 30.90 -0.89 -0.66
C ALA A 332 30.15 -1.99 0.09
N VAL A 333 28.89 -1.72 0.44
CA VAL A 333 27.92 -2.79 0.69
C VAL A 333 28.01 -3.70 -0.52
N GLU A 334 28.40 -4.95 -0.30
CA GLU A 334 28.47 -5.98 -1.33
C GLU A 334 27.14 -5.97 -2.06
N GLU A 335 27.15 -5.41 -3.28
CA GLU A 335 25.98 -5.31 -4.13
C GLU A 335 25.64 -6.76 -4.48
N VAL A 336 24.71 -7.35 -3.72
CA VAL A 336 24.13 -8.66 -4.00
C VAL A 336 23.47 -8.51 -5.36
N ALA A 337 24.26 -8.73 -6.40
CA ALA A 337 23.89 -8.52 -7.78
C ALA A 337 22.81 -9.53 -8.16
N ASP A 338 21.57 -9.06 -8.01
CA ASP A 338 20.43 -9.34 -8.85
C ASP A 338 20.19 -10.83 -9.18
N GLU A 339 20.13 -11.68 -8.15
CA GLU A 339 19.57 -13.03 -8.29
C GLU A 339 18.09 -12.98 -8.72
N ASN A 340 17.41 -11.87 -8.46
CA ASN A 340 16.00 -11.66 -8.79
C ASN A 340 15.76 -11.53 -10.31
N ALA A 341 16.64 -10.84 -11.06
CA ALA A 341 16.58 -10.78 -12.52
C ALA A 341 16.89 -12.13 -13.21
N LYS A 342 17.35 -13.15 -12.46
CA LYS A 342 17.74 -14.46 -13.01
C LYS A 342 16.69 -15.56 -12.82
N LEU A 343 15.52 -15.26 -12.26
CA LEU A 343 14.48 -16.28 -12.11
C LEU A 343 14.09 -16.86 -13.48
N THR A 344 14.30 -18.17 -13.66
CA THR A 344 13.86 -18.85 -14.87
C THR A 344 12.33 -18.97 -14.89
N ILE A 345 11.75 -19.23 -16.06
CA ILE A 345 10.29 -19.44 -16.17
C ILE A 345 9.84 -20.64 -15.32
N LYS A 346 10.70 -21.67 -15.21
CA LYS A 346 10.47 -22.81 -14.32
C LYS A 346 10.44 -22.38 -12.85
N ASP A 347 11.29 -21.44 -12.45
CA ASP A 347 11.31 -20.93 -11.08
C ASP A 347 10.07 -20.09 -10.79
N ILE A 348 9.69 -19.17 -11.69
CA ILE A 348 8.48 -18.33 -11.55
C ILE A 348 7.22 -19.20 -11.40
N LYS A 349 7.14 -20.35 -12.08
CA LYS A 349 6.02 -21.29 -11.92
C LYS A 349 5.92 -21.89 -10.51
N LYS A 350 7.04 -22.06 -9.79
CA LYS A 350 7.04 -22.58 -8.42
C LYS A 350 6.37 -21.62 -7.45
N TYR A 351 6.46 -20.30 -7.70
CA TYR A 351 5.83 -19.25 -6.91
C TYR A 351 4.31 -19.24 -7.10
N ASN A 352 3.62 -20.14 -6.42
CA ASN A 352 2.19 -20.39 -6.59
C ASN A 352 1.39 -20.17 -5.31
N LYS A 353 2.02 -19.72 -4.21
CA LYS A 353 1.37 -19.44 -2.93
C LYS A 353 1.63 -18.00 -2.49
N ILE A 354 0.60 -17.32 -2.00
CA ILE A 354 0.72 -16.00 -1.38
C ILE A 354 0.87 -16.17 0.13
N VAL A 355 1.77 -15.40 0.72
CA VAL A 355 1.95 -15.29 2.17
C VAL A 355 1.85 -13.83 2.57
N VAL A 356 1.25 -13.60 3.73
CA VAL A 356 1.07 -12.25 4.30
C VAL A 356 1.71 -12.25 5.68
N TYR A 357 2.49 -11.22 5.95
CA TYR A 357 3.16 -10.97 7.23
C TYR A 357 2.60 -9.70 7.86
N ARG A 358 2.31 -9.77 9.16
CA ARG A 358 2.18 -8.60 10.02
C ARG A 358 3.59 -8.14 10.39
N ILE A 359 3.91 -6.91 9.98
CA ILE A 359 5.21 -6.29 10.24
C ILE A 359 5.22 -5.66 11.63
N ASP A 360 4.34 -4.68 11.85
CA ASP A 360 4.25 -3.98 13.14
C ASP A 360 2.89 -3.27 13.27
N ILE A 361 2.61 -2.77 14.47
CA ILE A 361 1.44 -1.97 14.82
C ILE A 361 1.91 -0.62 15.37
N TYR A 362 1.34 0.45 14.83
CA TYR A 362 1.66 1.83 15.19
C TYR A 362 0.42 2.52 15.75
N ASP A 363 0.63 3.35 16.77
CA ASP A 363 -0.40 4.18 17.38
C ASP A 363 -0.26 5.63 16.88
N MET A 364 -1.31 6.18 16.29
CA MET A 364 -1.34 7.56 15.81
C MET A 364 -1.28 8.60 16.94
N THR A 365 -1.54 8.21 18.19
CA THR A 365 -1.38 9.08 19.36
C THR A 365 0.06 9.16 19.85
N ASP A 366 0.92 8.25 19.40
CA ASP A 366 2.33 8.17 19.80
C ASP A 366 3.28 8.62 18.67
N ILE A 367 4.05 9.68 18.93
CA ILE A 367 4.98 10.23 17.94
C ILE A 367 6.09 9.23 17.61
N GLY A 368 6.54 8.44 18.59
CA GLY A 368 7.56 7.41 18.36
C GLY A 368 7.08 6.36 17.37
N SER A 369 5.84 5.93 17.49
CA SER A 369 5.17 5.00 16.58
C SER A 369 5.01 5.59 15.18
N LEU A 370 4.54 6.83 15.07
CA LEU A 370 4.42 7.49 13.76
C LEU A 370 5.78 7.70 13.07
N LEU A 371 6.84 8.03 13.81
CA LEU A 371 8.17 8.13 13.21
C LEU A 371 8.68 6.76 12.75
N ARG A 372 8.47 5.69 13.54
CA ARG A 372 8.84 4.33 13.12
C ARG A 372 8.07 3.90 11.86
N LEU A 373 6.79 4.24 11.77
CA LEU A 373 6.01 4.03 10.54
C LEU A 373 6.64 4.78 9.36
N TYR A 374 6.97 6.07 9.52
CA TYR A 374 7.62 6.85 8.48
C TYR A 374 8.95 6.23 8.02
N LEU A 375 9.80 5.78 8.96
CA LEU A 375 11.08 5.15 8.64
C LEU A 375 10.88 3.82 7.90
N LEU A 376 9.85 3.04 8.24
CA LEU A 376 9.47 1.85 7.48
C LEU A 376 9.00 2.22 6.07
N MET A 377 8.17 3.25 5.92
CA MET A 377 7.75 3.75 4.61
C MET A 377 8.95 4.23 3.77
N ARG A 378 9.94 4.87 4.39
CA ARG A 378 11.21 5.24 3.74
C ARG A 378 11.97 4.02 3.22
N GLN A 379 12.18 3.00 4.06
CA GLN A 379 12.91 1.80 3.62
C GLN A 379 12.18 1.04 2.51
N THR A 380 10.85 0.98 2.58
CA THR A 380 10.04 0.37 1.52
C THR A 380 9.97 1.20 0.25
N ARG A 381 10.12 2.54 0.32
CA ARG A 381 10.35 3.42 -0.84
C ARG A 381 11.66 3.12 -1.54
N ILE A 382 12.75 3.02 -0.78
CA ILE A 382 14.07 2.65 -1.34
C ILE A 382 13.97 1.28 -2.03
N LEU A 383 13.28 0.32 -1.42
CA LEU A 383 13.02 -0.99 -2.03
C LEU A 383 12.18 -0.89 -3.32
N ALA A 384 11.17 0.00 -3.37
CA ALA A 384 10.41 0.23 -4.60
C ALA A 384 11.23 0.89 -5.70
N GLN A 385 12.17 1.78 -5.38
CA GLN A 385 13.09 2.35 -6.38
C GLN A 385 13.96 1.23 -6.98
N GLN A 386 14.46 0.30 -6.16
CA GLN A 386 15.16 -0.90 -6.66
C GLN A 386 14.28 -1.74 -7.58
N TYR A 387 13.03 -2.01 -7.19
CA TYR A 387 12.08 -2.73 -8.04
C TYR A 387 11.75 -1.98 -9.34
N THR A 388 11.74 -0.64 -9.30
CA THR A 388 11.55 0.20 -10.48
C THR A 388 12.69 -0.03 -11.48
N ASP A 389 13.93 -0.09 -11.00
CA ASP A 389 15.09 -0.36 -11.85
C ASP A 389 15.09 -1.79 -12.41
N GLU A 390 14.69 -2.79 -11.62
CA GLU A 390 14.50 -4.16 -12.09
C GLU A 390 13.44 -4.24 -13.21
N ILE A 391 12.30 -3.55 -13.03
CA ILE A 391 11.22 -3.51 -14.03
C ILE A 391 11.64 -2.75 -15.28
N LYS A 392 12.40 -1.65 -15.15
CA LYS A 392 12.95 -0.88 -16.28
C LYS A 392 13.91 -1.73 -17.11
N LYS A 393 14.72 -2.57 -16.48
CA LYS A 393 15.63 -3.51 -17.15
C LYS A 393 14.89 -4.69 -17.81
N PHE A 394 13.64 -4.93 -17.44
CA PHE A 394 12.86 -6.06 -17.94
C PHE A 394 12.44 -5.86 -19.41
N SER A 395 12.88 -6.78 -20.28
CA SER A 395 12.58 -6.67 -21.71
C SER A 395 11.18 -7.17 -22.05
N VAL A 396 10.55 -6.54 -23.05
CA VAL A 396 9.28 -7.01 -23.64
C VAL A 396 9.40 -8.46 -24.12
N ALA A 397 10.56 -8.85 -24.65
CA ALA A 397 10.85 -10.22 -25.07
C ALA A 397 10.64 -11.23 -23.93
N ARG A 398 10.96 -10.85 -22.69
CA ARG A 398 10.75 -11.70 -21.52
C ARG A 398 9.28 -11.88 -21.15
N ILE A 399 8.46 -10.83 -21.27
CA ILE A 399 7.00 -10.94 -21.10
C ILE A 399 6.42 -11.88 -22.15
N LEU A 400 6.84 -11.72 -23.41
CA LEU A 400 6.39 -12.59 -24.49
C LEU A 400 6.79 -14.05 -24.23
N GLN A 401 8.02 -14.29 -23.77
CA GLN A 401 8.50 -15.61 -23.40
C GLN A 401 7.73 -16.21 -22.21
N LEU A 402 7.50 -15.42 -21.16
CA LEU A 402 6.67 -15.84 -20.02
C LEU A 402 5.25 -16.17 -20.46
N SER A 403 4.69 -15.39 -21.38
CA SER A 403 3.34 -15.60 -21.86
C SER A 403 3.19 -16.88 -22.69
N SER A 404 4.21 -17.26 -23.47
CA SER A 404 4.19 -18.48 -24.27
C SER A 404 4.46 -19.73 -23.42
N GLU A 405 5.44 -19.68 -22.53
CA GLU A 405 5.86 -20.83 -21.73
C GLU A 405 5.05 -21.00 -20.43
N ALA A 406 4.48 -19.92 -19.90
CA ALA A 406 3.74 -19.87 -18.65
C ALA A 406 2.43 -19.09 -18.77
N GLY A 407 1.72 -19.25 -19.88
CA GLY A 407 0.45 -18.55 -20.15
C GLY A 407 -0.60 -18.67 -19.04
N GLY A 408 -0.54 -19.69 -18.18
CA GLY A 408 -1.36 -19.81 -16.97
C GLY A 408 -1.18 -18.67 -15.97
N ILE A 409 -0.01 -18.01 -15.93
CA ILE A 409 0.24 -16.83 -15.06
C ILE A 409 -0.59 -15.63 -15.51
N TYR A 410 -0.82 -15.48 -16.81
CA TYR A 410 -1.58 -14.37 -17.40
C TYR A 410 -3.09 -14.62 -17.39
N LYS A 411 -3.49 -15.85 -17.08
CA LYS A 411 -4.87 -16.15 -16.71
C LYS A 411 -5.00 -15.72 -15.25
N TRP A 412 -5.52 -14.51 -15.01
CA TRP A 412 -6.13 -14.18 -13.71
C TRP A 412 -6.95 -15.40 -13.31
N ALA A 413 -6.68 -15.95 -12.11
CA ALA A 413 -7.11 -17.29 -11.73
C ALA A 413 -8.50 -17.56 -12.32
N PRO A 414 -8.65 -18.59 -13.19
CA PRO A 414 -9.95 -18.85 -13.78
C PRO A 414 -10.95 -18.97 -12.61
N PRO A 415 -12.19 -18.47 -12.76
CA PRO A 415 -13.21 -18.72 -11.75
C PRO A 415 -13.15 -20.22 -11.45
N PRO A 416 -13.08 -20.62 -10.17
CA PRO A 416 -12.87 -22.02 -9.81
C PRO A 416 -13.83 -22.82 -10.65
N LEU A 417 -13.29 -23.81 -11.38
CA LEU A 417 -14.11 -24.74 -12.16
C LEU A 417 -15.26 -25.07 -11.25
N SER A 418 -16.47 -24.70 -11.66
CA SER A 418 -17.69 -24.88 -10.89
C SER A 418 -17.84 -26.38 -10.69
N GLY A 419 -17.15 -26.90 -9.67
CA GLY A 419 -17.23 -28.27 -9.24
C GLY A 419 -18.69 -28.40 -8.93
N SER A 420 -19.37 -29.21 -9.75
CA SER A 420 -20.81 -29.39 -9.72
C SER A 420 -21.21 -29.58 -8.28
N ALA A 421 -21.62 -28.50 -7.62
CA ALA A 421 -22.19 -28.55 -6.31
C ALA A 421 -23.53 -29.20 -6.59
N LYS A 422 -23.54 -30.54 -6.61
CA LYS A 422 -24.73 -31.33 -6.34
C LYS A 422 -25.24 -30.73 -5.06
N ARG A 423 -26.23 -29.87 -5.21
CA ARG A 423 -27.00 -29.22 -4.17
C ARG A 423 -27.53 -30.36 -3.32
N LYS A 424 -26.75 -30.77 -2.31
CA LYS A 424 -27.19 -31.74 -1.33
C LYS A 424 -28.19 -30.94 -0.51
N ARG A 425 -29.46 -31.02 -0.91
CA ARG A 425 -30.58 -30.59 -0.07
C ARG A 425 -30.37 -31.30 1.27
N SER A 426 -29.88 -30.55 2.26
CA SER A 426 -29.98 -30.93 3.65
C SER A 426 -31.45 -30.74 4.02
N ASN A 427 -32.25 -31.77 3.76
CA ASN A 427 -33.47 -32.01 4.50
C ASN A 427 -33.02 -32.82 5.72
N ASP A 428 -32.73 -32.14 6.82
CA ASP A 428 -32.81 -32.70 8.18
C ASP A 428 -32.55 -31.57 9.17
N TRP A 429 -33.60 -30.78 9.40
CA TRP A 429 -33.79 -29.98 10.60
C TRP A 429 -35.23 -30.23 11.07
N HIS A 430 -35.44 -31.39 11.70
CA HIS A 430 -36.51 -31.55 12.67
C HIS A 430 -36.00 -31.00 14.00
N SER A 431 -36.51 -29.86 14.42
CA SER A 431 -36.57 -29.49 15.83
C SER A 431 -37.76 -28.56 16.02
N GLU A 432 -38.67 -29.04 16.85
CA GLU A 432 -39.86 -28.37 17.36
C GLU A 432 -39.53 -26.98 17.90
N LEU A 433 -40.29 -25.97 17.50
CA LEU A 433 -40.55 -24.81 18.34
C LEU A 433 -41.80 -24.07 17.88
N GLY A 434 -42.80 -24.11 18.76
CA GLY A 434 -43.62 -22.96 19.16
C GLY A 434 -44.39 -22.22 18.08
N SER A 435 -45.70 -22.44 18.08
CA SER A 435 -46.70 -21.56 17.46
C SER A 435 -46.47 -20.09 17.84
N MET A 436 -46.42 -19.20 16.86
CA MET A 436 -47.05 -17.87 16.94
C MET A 436 -47.47 -17.39 15.54
N THR A 437 -48.78 -17.16 15.47
CA THR A 437 -49.66 -16.36 14.62
C THR A 437 -49.10 -15.62 13.40
N GLU A 438 -49.79 -15.83 12.29
CA GLU A 438 -49.67 -15.20 10.96
C GLU A 438 -50.17 -13.74 10.96
N GLU A 439 -49.49 -12.87 10.21
CA GLU A 439 -50.10 -11.75 9.47
C GLU A 439 -49.40 -11.62 8.11
N PRO A 440 -50.14 -11.47 6.98
CA PRO A 440 -49.54 -11.29 5.67
C PRO A 440 -49.56 -9.81 5.24
N GLU A 441 -48.42 -9.28 4.81
CA GLU A 441 -48.38 -8.06 4.01
C GLU A 441 -47.72 -8.32 2.65
N ASP A 442 -48.59 -8.26 1.64
CA ASP A 442 -48.27 -8.12 0.22
C ASP A 442 -47.56 -6.78 -0.03
N MET A 443 -46.36 -6.81 -0.62
CA MET A 443 -45.85 -5.68 -1.40
C MET A 443 -45.09 -6.16 -2.65
N MET A 444 -45.80 -6.11 -3.78
CA MET A 444 -45.17 -5.97 -5.10
C MET A 444 -44.60 -4.56 -5.23
N PHE A 445 -43.35 -4.41 -5.67
CA PHE A 445 -42.91 -3.17 -6.32
C PHE A 445 -41.99 -3.43 -7.50
N ASP A 446 -42.37 -2.75 -8.58
CA ASP A 446 -41.90 -2.74 -9.95
C ASP A 446 -40.48 -2.14 -10.06
N ARG A 447 -39.66 -2.66 -10.98
CA ARG A 447 -38.28 -2.21 -11.24
C ARG A 447 -38.20 -1.67 -12.67
N SER A 448 -38.43 -0.37 -12.84
CA SER A 448 -37.94 0.38 -14.00
C SER A 448 -36.62 1.07 -13.64
N TYR A 449 -35.52 0.61 -14.26
CA TYR A 449 -34.21 1.26 -14.17
C TYR A 449 -34.01 2.09 -15.44
N GLU A 450 -34.21 3.41 -15.35
CA GLU A 450 -33.65 4.33 -16.34
C GLU A 450 -32.24 4.71 -15.92
N SER A 451 -31.30 4.36 -16.80
CA SER A 451 -29.86 4.55 -16.65
C SER A 451 -29.47 5.90 -17.26
N ALA A 452 -29.11 6.87 -16.43
CA ALA A 452 -28.48 8.11 -16.86
C ALA A 452 -27.04 8.17 -16.31
N SER A 453 -26.11 7.57 -17.05
CA SER A 453 -24.67 7.72 -16.81
C SER A 453 -24.20 9.04 -17.40
N ARG A 454 -23.93 10.03 -16.54
CA ARG A 454 -23.18 11.23 -16.90
C ARG A 454 -21.73 11.02 -16.47
N SER A 455 -20.86 10.84 -17.46
CA SER A 455 -19.43 10.59 -17.29
C SER A 455 -18.70 11.93 -17.26
N ASP A 456 -18.28 12.38 -16.08
CA ASP A 456 -17.31 13.47 -15.95
C ASP A 456 -15.92 12.89 -16.21
N SER A 457 -15.45 13.10 -17.44
CA SER A 457 -14.10 12.75 -17.88
C SER A 457 -13.18 13.92 -17.54
N GLU A 458 -12.31 13.74 -16.54
CA GLU A 458 -11.16 14.62 -16.35
C GLU A 458 -10.14 14.32 -17.45
N GLU A 459 -10.15 15.13 -18.52
CA GLU A 459 -9.09 15.13 -19.53
C GLU A 459 -7.77 15.61 -18.90
N CYS A 460 -6.89 14.66 -18.59
CA CYS A 460 -5.49 14.94 -18.26
C CYS A 460 -4.77 15.51 -19.50
N ASN A 461 -4.56 16.82 -19.52
CA ASN A 461 -3.77 17.50 -20.55
C ASN A 461 -2.36 16.89 -20.69
N SER A 462 -2.00 16.53 -21.93
CA SER A 462 -0.66 16.05 -22.27
C SER A 462 0.36 17.19 -22.17
N PHE A 463 1.30 17.10 -21.24
CA PHE A 463 2.48 17.94 -21.24
C PHE A 463 3.48 17.41 -22.27
N SER A 464 3.85 18.27 -23.22
CA SER A 464 4.87 18.01 -24.23
C SER A 464 6.27 18.34 -23.69
N ASP A 465 7.24 17.56 -24.17
CA ASP A 465 8.66 17.60 -23.86
C ASP A 465 9.31 18.97 -24.10
N ILE A 466 9.42 19.80 -23.05
CA ILE A 466 10.49 20.78 -22.91
C ILE A 466 10.90 20.79 -21.44
N ALA A 467 12.13 20.39 -21.14
CA ALA A 467 12.69 20.44 -19.79
C ALA A 467 12.95 21.89 -19.35
N PRO A 468 12.55 22.25 -18.12
CA PRO A 468 13.29 23.24 -17.37
C PRO A 468 13.66 22.72 -15.98
N THR A 469 14.91 22.97 -15.60
CA THR A 469 15.42 22.94 -14.24
C THR A 469 14.67 23.95 -13.38
N HIS A 470 13.52 23.54 -12.83
CA HIS A 470 12.85 24.26 -11.76
C HIS A 470 12.71 23.34 -10.56
N THR A 471 13.47 23.65 -9.51
CA THR A 471 13.23 23.20 -8.14
C THR A 471 11.81 23.64 -7.77
N ILE A 472 10.87 22.71 -7.74
CA ILE A 472 9.49 22.97 -7.33
C ILE A 472 9.50 23.11 -5.81
N HIS A 473 9.45 24.35 -5.33
CA HIS A 473 9.05 24.63 -3.95
C HIS A 473 7.57 24.26 -3.82
N GLY A 474 7.26 23.18 -3.09
CA GLY A 474 5.89 22.71 -2.87
C GLY A 474 5.05 23.71 -2.04
N GLU A 475 4.40 24.68 -2.70
CA GLU A 475 3.53 25.66 -2.04
C GLU A 475 2.23 25.05 -1.49
N VAL A 476 1.79 23.90 -2.01
CA VAL A 476 0.53 23.25 -1.59
C VAL A 476 0.63 22.65 -0.18
N ALA A 477 1.77 22.03 0.17
CA ALA A 477 2.00 21.49 1.51
C ALA A 477 2.21 22.61 2.56
N ALA A 478 2.87 23.70 2.16
CA ALA A 478 3.09 24.85 3.03
C ALA A 478 1.80 25.61 3.37
N TYR A 479 0.81 25.63 2.45
CA TYR A 479 -0.50 26.26 2.68
C TYR A 479 -1.29 25.54 3.78
N THR A 480 -1.31 24.20 3.77
CA THR A 480 -2.04 23.41 4.77
C THR A 480 -1.44 23.61 6.17
N VAL A 481 -0.11 23.53 6.31
CA VAL A 481 0.55 23.71 7.62
C VAL A 481 0.41 25.14 8.15
N LYS A 482 0.50 26.17 7.29
CA LYS A 482 0.32 27.58 7.71
C LYS A 482 -1.12 27.86 8.17
N ASN A 483 -2.13 27.30 7.54
CA ASN A 483 -3.52 27.54 7.91
C ASN A 483 -3.88 26.93 9.28
N TYR A 484 -3.44 25.70 9.57
CA TYR A 484 -3.66 25.09 10.88
C TYR A 484 -2.92 25.80 12.03
N ALA A 485 -1.73 26.36 11.76
CA ALA A 485 -0.98 27.16 12.72
C ALA A 485 -1.64 28.54 13.00
N GLN A 486 -2.41 29.09 12.05
CA GLN A 486 -3.11 30.35 12.22
C GLN A 486 -4.48 30.20 12.89
N GLU A 487 -5.23 29.13 12.59
CA GLU A 487 -6.54 28.90 13.21
C GLU A 487 -6.44 28.60 14.72
N THR A 488 -5.41 27.87 15.15
CA THR A 488 -5.18 27.56 16.56
C THR A 488 -4.81 28.78 17.42
N ASN A 489 -4.25 29.84 16.82
CA ASN A 489 -3.93 31.08 17.53
C ASN A 489 -5.13 32.02 17.72
N ARG A 490 -6.25 31.83 16.98
CA ARG A 490 -7.46 32.67 17.14
C ARG A 490 -8.33 32.27 18.34
N GLY A 491 -8.13 31.08 18.91
CA GLY A 491 -8.92 30.58 20.05
C GLY A 491 -8.46 31.05 21.44
N ALA A 492 -7.29 31.68 21.55
CA ALA A 492 -6.70 32.10 22.83
C ALA A 492 -6.97 33.59 23.16
N CYS A 493 -8.22 34.04 23.03
CA CYS A 493 -8.64 35.32 23.61
C CYS A 493 -9.08 35.08 25.06
N VAL A 494 -8.12 35.17 25.99
CA VAL A 494 -8.41 35.22 27.44
C VAL A 494 -9.22 36.49 27.74
N PRO A 495 -10.39 36.42 28.40
CA PRO A 495 -11.08 37.62 28.86
C PRO A 495 -10.24 38.29 29.94
N LYS A 496 -9.77 39.51 29.68
CA LYS A 496 -9.19 40.38 30.72
C LYS A 496 -10.30 40.76 31.70
N TYR A 497 -10.34 40.11 32.86
CA TYR A 497 -11.01 40.67 34.03
C TYR A 497 -10.16 41.81 34.59
N GLN A 498 -10.67 43.04 34.45
CA GLN A 498 -10.18 44.22 35.17
C GLN A 498 -11.16 44.58 36.29
N SER A 499 -10.58 45.09 37.39
CA SER A 499 -11.19 45.83 38.51
C SER A 499 -11.79 44.95 39.63
N ALA A 500 -11.56 45.21 40.93
CA ALA A 500 -11.28 46.49 41.57
C ALA A 500 -10.33 46.36 42.77
N GLY A 501 -9.44 47.35 42.92
CA GLY A 501 -8.73 47.62 44.15
C GLY A 501 -9.63 48.32 45.16
N SER A 502 -9.59 47.88 46.41
CA SER A 502 -10.13 48.61 47.55
C SER A 502 -8.99 49.03 48.46
N HIS A 503 -8.79 50.34 48.57
CA HIS A 503 -7.98 50.98 49.60
C HIS A 503 -8.71 50.87 50.95
N HIS A 504 -8.03 50.34 51.96
CA HIS A 504 -8.29 50.72 53.35
C HIS A 504 -6.99 50.94 54.11
N LYS A 505 -6.74 52.22 54.39
CA LYS A 505 -5.90 52.73 55.48
C LYS A 505 -6.84 53.11 56.62
N GLN A 506 -6.54 52.70 57.84
CA GLN A 506 -6.68 53.48 59.09
C GLN A 506 -5.95 52.71 60.21
N VAL A 507 -4.87 53.31 60.74
CA VAL A 507 -4.71 53.89 62.09
C VAL A 507 -4.55 52.83 63.16
#